data_AF-A0A920JFG3-F1
#
_entry.id   AF-A0A920JFG3-F1
#
_cell.length_a   1.000
_cell.length_b   1.000
_cell.length_c   1.000
_cell.angle_alpha   90.00
_cell.angle_beta   90.00
_cell.angle_gamma   90.00
#
_symmetry.space_group_name_H-M   'P 1'
#
loop_
_entity.id
_entity.type
_entity.pdbx_description
1 polymer ?
#
loop_
_entity_poly.entity_id
_entity_poly.type
_entity_poly.pdbx_seq_one_letter_code
_entity_poly.pdbx_strand_id
1 'polypeptide(L)'
;MSKVSFDYIRDMPTIRIVVTDNCELCDKGLKSLGYLNNLFTIQKVDVDDGYEEFLLRVPVVLYGKKVLDEGILSQFNIVKNFLKYNILKILLHIDI
;
A
#
# COMPACT_ATOMS: atom_id res chain seq x y z
N MET A 1 12.65 19.71 -32.23
CA MET A 1 11.84 18.60 -31.69
C MET A 1 11.81 18.74 -30.19
N SER A 2 10.67 19.11 -29.65
CA SER A 2 10.43 19.32 -28.21
C SER A 2 10.65 18.01 -27.45
N LYS A 3 11.77 17.90 -26.72
CA LYS A 3 11.83 17.01 -25.56
C LYS A 3 10.96 17.67 -24.50
N VAL A 4 9.67 17.35 -24.54
CA VAL A 4 8.73 17.76 -23.50
C VAL A 4 9.28 17.22 -22.19
N SER A 5 9.77 18.14 -21.36
CA SER A 5 9.98 17.94 -19.94
C SER A 5 8.63 17.51 -19.38
N PHE A 6 8.41 16.20 -19.25
CA PHE A 6 7.24 15.66 -18.57
C PHE A 6 7.58 15.61 -17.08
N ASP A 7 7.79 16.81 -16.51
CA ASP A 7 7.87 17.07 -15.08
C ASP A 7 6.47 16.90 -14.47
N TYR A 8 5.99 15.65 -14.48
CA TYR A 8 4.76 15.22 -13.82
C TYR A 8 5.09 14.07 -12.87
N ILE A 9 6.02 14.30 -11.94
CA ILE A 9 6.16 13.45 -10.76
C ILE A 9 4.95 13.78 -9.86
N ARG A 10 3.78 13.21 -10.18
CA ARG A 10 2.82 12.90 -9.12
C ARG A 10 3.51 11.82 -8.30
N ASP A 11 3.98 12.15 -7.11
CA ASP A 11 4.57 11.17 -6.20
C ASP A 11 3.65 9.96 -6.11
N MET A 12 4.20 8.79 -6.46
CA MET A 12 3.43 7.55 -6.48
C MET A 12 2.97 7.26 -5.05
N PRO A 13 1.68 6.96 -4.82
CA PRO A 13 1.17 6.78 -3.46
C PRO A 13 1.94 5.67 -2.74
N THR A 14 2.38 5.95 -1.52
CA THR A 14 3.14 4.99 -0.72
C THR A 14 2.20 4.11 0.10
N ILE A 15 2.34 2.80 -0.02
CA ILE A 15 1.72 1.82 0.88
C ILE A 15 2.78 1.14 1.73
N ARG A 16 2.44 0.81 2.97
CA ARG A 16 3.30 0.04 3.88
C ARG A 16 2.75 -1.36 4.01
N ILE A 17 3.59 -2.38 3.88
CA ILE A 17 3.26 -3.73 4.30
C ILE A 17 3.94 -4.01 5.64
N VAL A 18 3.13 -4.15 6.68
CA VAL A 18 3.56 -4.55 8.01
C VAL A 18 3.67 -6.07 8.01
N VAL A 19 4.84 -6.56 8.42
CA VAL A 19 5.13 -7.99 8.50
C VAL A 19 5.86 -8.33 9.80
N THR A 20 6.11 -9.61 10.03
CA THR A 20 6.98 -10.08 11.12
C THR A 20 7.87 -11.20 10.57
N ASP A 21 8.95 -11.51 11.29
CA ASP A 21 9.85 -12.60 10.94
C ASP A 21 9.17 -13.98 11.08
N ASN A 22 9.70 -14.98 10.36
CA ASN A 22 9.20 -16.36 10.35
C ASN A 22 7.69 -16.51 10.00
N CYS A 23 7.18 -15.64 9.13
CA CYS A 23 5.77 -15.59 8.74
C CYS A 23 5.57 -15.99 7.26
N GLU A 24 5.13 -17.24 7.03
CA GLU A 24 4.88 -17.76 5.66
C GLU A 24 3.81 -16.95 4.91
N LEU A 25 2.76 -16.50 5.62
CA LEU A 25 1.73 -15.64 5.05
C LEU A 25 2.29 -14.30 4.59
N CYS A 26 3.26 -13.75 5.32
CA CYS A 26 3.91 -12.49 5.00
C CYS A 26 4.76 -12.63 3.73
N ASP A 27 5.49 -13.74 3.57
CA ASP A 27 6.25 -14.03 2.35
C ASP A 27 5.34 -14.19 1.12
N LYS A 28 4.22 -14.91 1.28
CA LYS A 28 3.19 -15.03 0.24
C LYS A 28 2.59 -13.67 -0.11
N GLY A 29 2.29 -12.86 0.91
CA GLY A 29 1.79 -11.51 0.77
C GLY A 29 2.76 -10.63 -0.02
N LEU A 30 4.03 -10.56 0.36
CA LEU A 30 5.07 -9.79 -0.32
C LEU A 30 5.21 -10.17 -1.81
N LYS A 31 5.19 -11.48 -2.12
CA LYS A 31 5.20 -11.96 -3.52
C LYS A 31 3.96 -11.50 -4.29
N SER A 32 2.79 -11.53 -3.65
CA SER A 32 1.54 -11.10 -4.29
C SER A 32 1.52 -9.60 -4.62
N LEU A 33 2.27 -8.78 -3.89
CA LEU A 33 2.33 -7.33 -4.09
C LEU A 33 3.23 -6.90 -5.25
N GLY A 34 4.04 -7.79 -5.83
CA GLY A 34 5.01 -7.44 -6.88
C GLY A 34 4.39 -6.72 -8.09
N TYR A 35 3.14 -7.04 -8.43
CA TYR A 35 2.39 -6.41 -9.52
C TYR A 35 1.89 -4.99 -9.20
N LEU A 36 1.79 -4.64 -7.91
CA LEU A 36 1.33 -3.33 -7.45
C LEU A 36 2.45 -2.27 -7.43
N ASN A 37 3.69 -2.66 -7.69
CA ASN A 37 4.84 -1.75 -7.80
C ASN A 37 4.70 -0.71 -8.91
N ASN A 38 3.78 -0.91 -9.86
CA ASN A 38 3.49 0.08 -10.92
C ASN A 38 2.49 1.16 -10.47
N LEU A 39 1.80 0.95 -9.34
CA LEU A 39 0.75 1.82 -8.83
C LEU A 39 1.11 2.46 -7.49
N PHE A 40 1.96 1.78 -6.70
CA PHE A 40 2.34 2.22 -5.36
C PHE A 40 3.83 2.05 -5.11
N THR A 41 4.40 2.99 -4.34
CA THR A 41 5.67 2.75 -3.67
C THR A 41 5.41 1.85 -2.48
N ILE A 42 6.00 0.65 -2.46
CA ILE A 42 5.77 -0.33 -1.40
C ILE A 42 6.92 -0.29 -0.40
N GLN A 43 6.61 -0.03 0.87
CA GLN A 43 7.57 -0.07 1.98
C GLN A 43 7.27 -1.28 2.86
N LYS A 44 8.26 -2.14 3.07
CA LYS A 44 8.20 -3.20 4.09
C LYS A 44 8.58 -2.58 5.44
N VAL A 45 7.78 -2.81 6.47
CA VAL A 45 8.08 -2.41 7.86
C VAL A 45 7.86 -3.61 8.78
N ASP A 46 8.63 -3.67 9.86
CA ASP A 46 8.41 -4.68 10.89
C ASP A 46 7.25 -4.27 11.80
N VAL A 47 6.57 -5.25 12.37
CA VAL A 47 5.48 -5.03 13.32
C VAL A 47 5.98 -4.43 14.64
N ASP A 48 7.22 -4.72 15.01
CA ASP A 48 7.86 -4.18 16.22
C ASP A 48 8.30 -2.71 16.06
N ASP A 49 8.24 -2.15 14.84
CA ASP A 49 8.58 -0.75 14.55
C ASP A 49 7.38 0.20 14.78
N GLY A 50 6.65 0.01 15.89
CA GLY A 50 5.49 0.85 16.26
C GLY A 50 4.17 0.46 15.56
N TYR A 51 4.06 -0.81 15.15
CA TYR A 51 2.89 -1.39 14.49
C TYR A 51 2.31 -2.59 15.27
N GLU A 52 2.58 -2.67 16.58
CA GLU A 52 2.32 -3.84 17.43
C GLU A 52 0.83 -4.22 17.48
N GLU A 53 -0.07 -3.25 17.22
CA GLU A 53 -1.51 -3.47 17.06
C GLU A 53 -1.88 -4.46 15.93
N PHE A 54 -0.96 -4.71 15.00
CA PHE A 54 -1.13 -5.63 13.88
C PHE A 54 -0.47 -7.00 14.09
N LEU A 55 0.17 -7.28 15.22
CA LEU A 55 0.94 -8.52 15.46
C LEU A 55 0.19 -9.81 15.11
N LEU A 56 -1.10 -9.90 15.41
CA LEU A 56 -1.93 -11.09 15.13
C LEU A 56 -2.63 -11.05 13.76
N ARG A 57 -2.43 -9.98 12.98
CA ARG A 57 -3.12 -9.68 11.72
C ARG A 57 -2.17 -9.64 10.52
N VAL A 58 -0.85 -9.68 10.76
CA VAL A 58 0.17 -9.65 9.71
C VAL A 58 -0.04 -10.79 8.68
N PRO A 59 0.27 -10.54 7.40
CA PRO A 59 0.69 -9.25 6.83
C PRO A 59 -0.48 -8.26 6.72
N VAL A 60 -0.22 -6.97 6.96
CA VAL A 60 -1.21 -5.89 6.83
C VAL A 60 -0.71 -4.84 5.85
N VAL A 61 -1.54 -4.44 4.88
CA VAL A 61 -1.23 -3.37 3.92
C VAL A 61 -1.91 -2.09 4.34
N LEU A 62 -1.13 -1.02 4.52
CA LEU A 62 -1.56 0.28 5.00
C LEU A 62 -1.37 1.37 3.95
N TYR A 63 -2.31 2.32 3.88
CA TYR A 63 -2.14 3.61 3.24
C TYR A 63 -2.35 4.72 4.28
N GLY A 64 -1.25 5.36 4.70
CA GLY A 64 -1.26 6.21 5.88
C GLY A 64 -1.64 5.40 7.12
N LYS A 65 -2.78 5.73 7.75
CA LYS A 65 -3.36 5.02 8.90
C LYS A 65 -4.49 4.05 8.53
N LYS A 66 -4.81 3.91 7.24
CA LYS A 66 -5.95 3.10 6.76
C LYS A 66 -5.46 1.72 6.34
N VAL A 67 -6.14 0.68 6.81
CA VAL A 67 -5.92 -0.70 6.37
C VAL A 67 -6.55 -0.93 5.00
N LEU A 68 -5.74 -1.29 4.01
CA LEU A 68 -6.18 -1.64 2.67
C LEU A 68 -6.54 -3.12 2.56
N ASP A 69 -5.78 -4.02 3.19
CA ASP A 69 -6.06 -5.46 3.25
C ASP A 69 -5.18 -6.12 4.31
N GLU A 70 -5.52 -7.35 4.74
CA GLU A 70 -4.76 -8.08 5.76
C GLU A 70 -4.90 -9.60 5.71
N GLY A 71 -3.93 -10.32 6.29
CA GLY A 71 -3.89 -11.78 6.30
C GLY A 71 -3.60 -12.36 4.92
N ILE A 72 -4.63 -12.89 4.25
CA ILE A 72 -4.50 -13.40 2.87
C ILE A 72 -4.71 -12.23 1.90
N LEU A 73 -3.60 -11.63 1.47
CA LEU A 73 -3.63 -10.42 0.64
C LEU A 73 -4.23 -10.66 -0.74
N SER A 74 -5.08 -9.72 -1.16
CA SER A 74 -5.69 -9.62 -2.48
C SER A 74 -5.40 -8.27 -3.10
N GLN A 75 -4.70 -8.27 -4.23
CA GLN A 75 -4.39 -7.04 -4.98
C GLN A 75 -5.66 -6.25 -5.33
N PHE A 76 -6.74 -6.95 -5.66
CA PHE A 76 -8.03 -6.33 -5.96
C PHE A 76 -8.58 -5.58 -4.74
N ASN A 77 -8.52 -6.18 -3.56
CA ASN A 77 -8.98 -5.53 -2.32
C ASN A 77 -8.14 -4.30 -2.01
N ILE A 78 -6.81 -4.39 -2.16
CA ILE A 78 -5.89 -3.29 -1.91
C ILE A 78 -6.23 -2.09 -2.79
N VAL A 79 -6.36 -2.30 -4.11
CA VAL A 79 -6.69 -1.23 -5.06
C VAL A 79 -8.11 -0.69 -4.83
N LYS A 80 -9.09 -1.57 -4.61
CA LYS A 80 -10.48 -1.18 -4.34
C LYS A 80 -10.59 -0.32 -3.08
N ASN A 81 -9.93 -0.73 -1.99
CA ASN A 81 -9.97 0.01 -0.74
C ASN A 81 -9.18 1.31 -0.83
N PHE A 82 -8.04 1.32 -1.54
CA PHE A 82 -7.32 2.55 -1.84
C PHE A 82 -8.21 3.57 -2.57
N LEU A 83 -8.89 3.14 -3.64
CA LEU A 83 -9.83 3.99 -4.37
C LEU A 83 -10.97 4.46 -3.47
N LYS A 84 -11.59 3.55 -2.69
CA LYS A 84 -12.65 3.90 -1.72
C LYS A 84 -12.21 5.00 -0.76
N TYR A 85 -11.00 4.92 -0.22
CA TYR A 85 -10.49 5.89 0.74
C TYR A 85 -10.06 7.22 0.15
N ASN A 86 -9.81 7.25 -1.15
CA ASN A 86 -9.41 8.44 -1.89
C ASN A 86 -10.51 8.92 -2.85
N ILE A 87 -11.70 8.32 -2.83
CA ILE A 87 -12.76 8.61 -3.81
C ILE A 87 -13.22 10.06 -3.75
N LEU A 88 -13.31 10.65 -2.54
CA LEU A 88 -13.61 12.08 -2.36
C LEU A 88 -12.49 12.97 -2.92
N LYS A 89 -11.23 12.63 -2.67
CA LYS A 89 -10.07 13.36 -3.20
C LYS A 89 -10.03 13.31 -4.73
N ILE A 90 -10.38 12.16 -5.31
CA ILE A 90 -10.43 11.94 -6.77
C ILE A 90 -11.63 12.65 -7.40
N LEU A 91 -12.82 12.57 -6.80
CA LEU A 91 -14.06 13.16 -7.34
C LEU A 91 -14.12 14.68 -7.18
N LEU A 92 -13.54 15.21 -6.10
CA LEU A 92 -13.67 16.63 -5.75
C LEU A 92 -12.41 17.45 -6.05
N HIS A 93 -11.28 16.82 -6.44
CA HIS A 93 -9.99 17.48 -6.59
C HIS A 93 -9.53 18.26 -5.34
N ILE A 94 -9.92 17.82 -4.14
CA ILE A 94 -9.56 18.47 -2.87
C ILE A 94 -8.44 17.68 -2.19
N ASP A 95 -7.31 18.34 -1.91
CA ASP A 95 -6.28 17.84 -1.00
C ASP A 95 -6.73 18.10 0.45
N ILE A 96 -7.12 17.03 1.17
CA ILE A 96 -7.33 17.04 2.63
C ILE A 96 -6.09 16.49 3.31
#